data_AF-A0A7V1ZWJ4-F1
#
_entry.id   AF-A0A7V1ZWJ4-F1
#
_cell.length_a   1.000
_cell.length_b   1.000
_cell.length_c   1.000
_cell.angle_alpha   90.00
_cell.angle_beta   90.00
_cell.angle_gamma   90.00
#
_symmetry.space_group_name_H-M   'P 1'
#
loop_
_entity.id
_entity.type
_entity.pdbx_description
1 polymer ?
#
loop_
_entity_poly.entity_id
_entity_poly.type
_entity_poly.pdbx_seq_one_letter_code
_entity_poly.pdbx_strand_id
1 'polypeptide(L)' 'MGGSMARVKLDELDKVIKNRYAAVIVAAKRARRINAERVAKLELMPENDEIDIDPRKVTTRAIEELIDGKIKIGR' A
#
# COMPACT_ATOMS: atom_id res chain seq x y z
N MET A 1 22.56 -3.91 -1.48
CA MET A 1 21.56 -3.34 -2.40
C MET A 1 20.58 -2.49 -1.58
N GLY A 2 20.80 -1.18 -1.52
CA GLY A 2 19.86 -0.27 -0.86
C GLY A 2 18.59 -0.22 -1.70
N GLY A 3 17.53 -0.88 -1.24
CA GLY A 3 16.22 -0.75 -1.87
C GLY A 3 15.82 0.70 -1.82
N SER A 4 15.88 1.39 -2.97
CA SER A 4 15.28 2.70 -3.13
C SER A 4 13.84 2.57 -2.63
N MET A 5 13.53 3.21 -1.50
CA MET A 5 12.15 3.59 -1.25
C MET A 5 11.75 4.36 -2.51
N ALA A 6 10.89 3.76 -3.33
CA ALA A 6 10.20 4.50 -4.39
C ALA A 6 9.81 5.82 -3.75
N ARG A 7 10.24 6.95 -4.34
CA ARG A 7 10.04 8.29 -3.76
C ARG A 7 8.54 8.53 -3.72
N VAL A 8 7.89 8.00 -2.68
CA VAL A 8 6.53 8.34 -2.31
C VAL A 8 6.60 9.84 -2.13
N LYS A 9 5.76 10.58 -2.86
CA LYS A 9 5.70 12.03 -2.77
C LYS A 9 5.08 12.39 -1.43
N LEU A 10 5.87 12.29 -0.36
CA LEU A 10 5.42 12.60 0.99
C LEU A 10 4.90 14.04 1.10
N ASP A 11 5.39 14.94 0.25
CA ASP A 11 4.89 16.31 0.14
C ASP A 11 3.43 16.38 -0.39
N GLU A 12 2.99 15.40 -1.19
CA GLU A 12 1.59 15.29 -1.59
C GLU A 12 0.73 14.76 -0.44
N LEU A 13 1.30 13.93 0.43
CA LEU A 13 0.62 13.37 1.59
C LEU A 13 0.09 14.49 2.52
N ASP A 14 0.87 15.55 2.74
CA ASP A 14 0.45 16.69 3.56
C ASP A 14 -0.72 17.49 2.97
N LYS A 15 -0.94 17.40 1.64
CA LYS A 15 -2.06 18.07 0.96
C LYS A 15 -3.38 17.34 1.15
N VAL A 16 -3.32 16.00 1.24
CA VAL A 16 -4.52 15.16 1.34
C VAL A 16 -4.90 14.91 2.80
N ILE A 17 -3.96 15.07 3.73
CA ILE A 17 -4.12 14.57 5.09
C ILE A 17 -3.94 15.65 6.15
N LYS A 18 -5.00 15.89 6.91
CA LYS A 18 -5.00 16.83 8.04
C LYS A 18 -4.36 16.27 9.31
N ASN A 19 -4.26 14.94 9.44
CA ASN A 19 -3.69 14.27 10.61
C ASN A 19 -2.74 13.13 10.18
N ARG A 20 -1.43 13.39 10.30
CA ARG A 20 -0.37 12.45 9.91
C ARG A 20 -0.42 11.13 10.69
N TYR A 21 -0.82 11.13 11.96
CA TYR A 21 -0.93 9.88 12.73
C TYR A 21 -2.09 9.01 12.24
N ALA A 22 -3.24 9.62 11.96
CA ALA A 22 -4.37 8.92 11.37
C ALA A 22 -4.01 8.37 9.98
N ALA A 23 -3.24 9.12 9.18
CA ALA A 23 -2.69 8.65 7.92
C ALA A 23 -1.93 7.33 8.06
N VAL A 24 -1.00 7.29 9.01
CA VAL A 24 -0.13 6.13 9.25
C VAL A 24 -0.97 4.91 9.65
N ILE A 25 -1.95 5.09 10.53
CA ILE A 25 -2.83 3.99 10.96
C ILE A 25 -3.64 3.45 9.78
N VAL A 26 -4.23 4.32 8.97
CA VAL A 26 -5.04 3.94 7.81
C VAL A 26 -4.18 3.26 6.74
N ALA A 27 -3.02 3.82 6.41
CA ALA A 27 -2.08 3.22 5.47
C ALA A 27 -1.58 1.86 5.96
N ALA A 28 -1.26 1.71 7.25
CA ALA A 28 -0.82 0.43 7.82
C ALA A 28 -1.92 -0.64 7.80
N LYS A 29 -3.18 -0.27 8.08
CA LYS A 29 -4.34 -1.16 7.93
C LYS A 29 -4.50 -1.61 6.48
N ARG A 30 -4.39 -0.68 5.52
CA ARG A 30 -4.50 -0.99 4.10
C ARG A 30 -3.36 -1.89 3.62
N ALA A 31 -2.11 -1.60 4.02
CA ALA A 31 -0.95 -2.42 3.68
C ALA A 31 -1.10 -3.87 4.18
N ARG A 32 -1.61 -4.08 5.39
CA ARG A 32 -1.92 -5.42 5.92
C ARG A 32 -2.96 -6.16 5.08
N ARG A 33 -4.00 -5.45 4.63
CA ARG A 33 -5.03 -6.02 3.75
C ARG A 33 -4.46 -6.41 2.38
N ILE A 34 -3.68 -5.53 1.74
CA ILE A 34 -2.99 -5.85 0.48
C ILE A 34 -2.08 -7.07 0.67
N ASN A 35 -1.37 -7.17 1.79
CA ASN A 35 -0.52 -8.33 2.06
C ASN A 35 -1.32 -9.63 2.22
N ALA A 36 -2.44 -9.59 2.94
CA ALA A 36 -3.33 -10.74 3.07
C ALA A 36 -3.89 -11.19 1.71
N GLU A 37 -4.32 -10.23 0.88
CA GLU A 37 -4.78 -10.49 -0.49
C GLU A 37 -3.66 -11.12 -1.35
N ARG A 38 -2.40 -10.69 -1.19
CA ARG A 38 -1.23 -11.28 -1.89
C ARG A 38 -0.97 -12.72 -1.46
N VAL A 39 -0.95 -12.97 -0.14
CA VAL A 39 -0.71 -14.31 0.39
C VAL A 39 -1.81 -15.27 -0.06
N ALA A 40 -3.08 -14.87 0.05
CA ALA A 40 -4.21 -15.69 -0.42
C ALA A 40 -4.14 -15.99 -1.92
N LYS A 41 -3.71 -15.02 -2.74
CA LYS A 41 -3.47 -15.27 -4.17
C LYS A 41 -2.38 -16.32 -4.38
N LEU A 42 -1.24 -16.18 -3.69
CA LEU A 42 -0.12 -17.12 -3.81
C LEU A 42 -0.49 -18.54 -3.37
N GLU A 43 -1.32 -18.68 -2.32
CA GLU A 43 -1.80 -19.98 -1.83
C GLU A 43 -2.74 -20.69 -2.82
N LEU A 44 -3.47 -19.93 -3.64
CA LEU A 44 -4.41 -20.45 -4.63
C LEU A 44 -3.80 -20.63 -6.02
N MET A 45 -2.54 -20.21 -6.24
CA MET A 45 -1.91 -20.25 -7.55
C MET A 45 -1.39 -21.66 -7.90
N PRO A 46 -1.73 -22.19 -9.09
CA PRO A 46 -1.09 -23.38 -9.65
C PRO A 46 0.42 -23.15 -9.86
N GLU A 47 1.23 -24.20 -9.76
CA GLU A 47 2.71 -24.13 -9.86
C GLU A 47 3.25 -23.50 -11.16
N ASN A 48 2.44 -23.38 -12.22
CA ASN A 48 2.84 -22.89 -13.54
C ASN A 48 2.13 -21.60 -14.00
N ASP A 49 1.36 -20.93 -13.15
CA ASP A 49 0.69 -19.67 -13.52
C ASP A 49 1.59 -18.45 -13.30
N GLU A 50 1.48 -17.45 -14.18
CA GLU A 50 2.17 -16.17 -14.02
C GLU A 50 1.62 -15.38 -12.81
N ILE A 51 2.53 -14.91 -11.96
CA ILE A 51 2.20 -14.17 -10.74
C ILE A 51 1.84 -12.71 -11.10
N ASP A 52 0.54 -12.42 -11.25
CA ASP A 52 0.03 -11.04 -11.33
C ASP A 52 -0.04 -10.39 -9.93
N ILE A 53 1.13 -10.09 -9.38
CA ILE A 53 1.30 -9.36 -8.13
C ILE A 53 2.22 -8.16 -8.36
N ASP A 54 1.71 -6.97 -8.06
CA ASP A 54 2.52 -5.75 -8.02
C ASP A 54 3.76 -5.98 -7.13
N PRO A 55 5.00 -5.87 -7.67
CA PRO A 55 6.22 -6.21 -6.96
C PRO A 55 6.60 -5.17 -5.89
N ARG A 56 5.95 -4.00 -5.86
CA ARG A 56 6.25 -2.94 -4.90
C ARG A 56 5.87 -3.36 -3.48
N LYS A 57 6.52 -2.75 -2.49
CA LYS A 57 6.17 -2.95 -1.07
C LYS A 57 4.71 -2.57 -0.83
N VAL A 58 4.01 -3.37 -0.02
CA VAL A 58 2.59 -3.14 0.32
C VAL A 58 2.36 -1.76 0.95
N THR A 59 3.36 -1.24 1.67
CA THR A 59 3.32 0.09 2.26
C THR A 59 3.38 1.20 1.22
N THR A 60 4.20 1.07 0.18
CA THR A 60 4.26 2.02 -0.94
C THR A 60 2.89 2.11 -1.62
N ARG A 61 2.30 0.96 -1.96
CA ARG A 61 0.95 0.92 -2.56
C ARG A 61 -0.10 1.55 -1.66
N ALA A 62 -0.07 1.23 -0.36
CA ALA A 62 -1.05 1.78 0.58
C ALA A 62 -0.96 3.30 0.73
N ILE A 63 0.24 3.88 0.67
CA ILE A 63 0.42 5.33 0.72
C ILE A 63 -0.04 5.99 -0.58
N GLU A 64 0.26 5.41 -1.74
CA GLU A 64 -0.26 5.90 -3.03
C GLU A 64 -1.78 5.86 -3.08
N GLU A 65 -2.42 4.78 -2.61
CA GLU A 65 -3.88 4.70 -2.55
C GLU A 65 -4.50 5.75 -1.60
N LEU A 66 -3.75 6.18 -0.57
CA LEU A 66 -4.18 7.26 0.32
C LEU A 66 -4.05 8.63 -0.35
N ILE A 67 -2.95 8.88 -1.08
CA ILE A 67 -2.74 10.10 -1.85
C ILE A 67 -3.79 10.23 -2.97
N ASP A 68 -4.08 9.14 -3.67
CA ASP A 68 -5.08 9.06 -4.74
C ASP A 68 -6.53 9.19 -4.22
N GLY A 69 -6.74 9.18 -2.89
CA GLY A 69 -8.07 9.21 -2.29
C GLY A 69 -8.88 7.92 -2.44
N LYS A 70 -8.26 6.82 -2.90
CA LYS A 70 -8.87 5.47 -2.99
C LYS A 70 -9.23 4.92 -1.61
N ILE A 71 -8.47 5.32 -0.59
CA ILE A 71 -8.81 5.08 0.81
C ILE A 71 -9.00 6.42 1.53
N LYS A 72 -10.00 6.49 2.41
CA LYS A 72 -10.33 7.70 3.18
C LYS A 72 -10.02 7.49 4.64
N ILE A 73 -9.55 8.55 5.29
CA ILE A 73 -9.41 8.58 6.74
C ILE A 73 -10.81 8.81 7.30
N GLY A 74 -11.34 7.82 8.03
CA GLY A 74 -12.62 7.96 8.73
C GLY A 74 -12.59 9.10 9.74
N ARG A 75 -13.76 9.66 10.06
CA ARG A 75 -13.91 10.56 11.21
C ARG A 75 -13.73 9.81 12.51
#